data_AF-M2B8X2-F1
#
_entry.id   AF-M2B8X2-F1
#
_cell.length_a   1.000
_cell.length_b   1.000
_cell.length_c   1.000
_cell.angle_alpha   90.00
_cell.angle_beta   90.00
_cell.angle_gamma   90.00
#
_symmetry.space_group_name_H-M   'P 1'
#
loop_
_entity.id
_entity.type
_entity.pdbx_description
1 polymer ?
#
loop_
_entity_poly.entity_id
_entity_poly.type
_entity_poly.pdbx_seq_one_letter_code
_entity_poly.pdbx_strand_id
1 'polypeptide(L)'
;MMTVIAIVLLVLNIFLIFFFYFKFKNQFSDRASINNIKNETQKLVAQIAFQTDQSVTIMEDKIKEVNSLILELDKRILLAGKEEEKRSAAERVYESLAEAAKANAFSGLDPEVFAKTKKPVISKENPPIENEPIKIYTKQILAPKSGIVPDQTASMKEQIIEMAKKGLSIELIAEKVPLPTGEIELIISMNT
;
A
#
# COMPACT_ATOMS: atom_id res chain seq x y z
N MET A 1 -66.68 18.34 46.15
CA MET A 1 -65.37 17.67 45.92
C MET A 1 -65.27 17.10 44.50
N MET A 2 -66.15 16.19 44.08
CA MET A 2 -66.11 15.56 42.74
C MET A 2 -66.14 16.57 41.57
N THR A 3 -67.01 17.59 41.64
CA THR A 3 -67.15 18.61 40.60
C THR A 3 -65.93 19.52 40.47
N VAL A 4 -65.30 19.88 41.59
CA VAL A 4 -64.09 20.70 41.61
C VAL A 4 -62.93 19.96 40.94
N ILE A 5 -62.79 18.67 41.23
CA ILE A 5 -61.76 17.82 40.60
C ILE A 5 -61.98 17.72 39.08
N ALA A 6 -63.23 17.57 38.64
CA ALA A 6 -63.56 17.52 37.21
C ALA A 6 -63.21 18.84 36.48
N ILE A 7 -63.47 20.00 37.11
CA ILE A 7 -63.13 21.31 36.55
C ILE A 7 -61.61 21.49 36.45
N VAL A 8 -60.86 21.09 37.48
CA VAL A 8 -59.38 21.18 37.47
C VAL A 8 -58.79 20.31 36.37
N LEU A 9 -59.28 19.07 36.20
CA LEU A 9 -58.84 18.18 35.13
C LEU A 9 -59.16 18.73 33.74
N LEU A 10 -60.32 19.38 33.57
CA LEU A 10 -60.70 20.02 32.31
C LEU A 10 -59.75 21.15 31.95
N VAL A 11 -59.41 22.01 32.91
CA VAL A 11 -58.45 23.12 32.70
C VAL A 11 -57.06 22.58 32.38
N LEU A 12 -56.59 21.56 33.10
CA LEU A 12 -55.30 20.92 32.84
C LEU A 12 -55.26 20.29 31.45
N ASN A 13 -56.36 19.65 31.01
CA ASN A 13 -56.43 19.03 29.69
C ASN A 13 -56.37 20.07 28.56
N ILE A 14 -57.08 21.19 28.70
CA ILE A 14 -57.00 22.32 27.75
C ILE A 14 -55.57 22.88 27.70
N PHE A 15 -54.92 23.03 28.85
CA PHE A 15 -53.54 23.51 28.92
C PHE A 15 -52.57 22.54 28.22
N LEU A 16 -52.71 21.24 28.46
CA LEU A 16 -51.94 20.20 27.77
C LEU A 16 -52.17 20.25 26.26
N ILE A 17 -53.42 20.37 25.79
CA ILE A 17 -53.75 20.47 24.37
C ILE A 17 -53.05 21.67 23.73
N PHE A 18 -53.06 22.83 24.40
CA PHE A 18 -52.46 24.05 23.89
C PHE A 18 -50.93 23.93 23.84
N PHE A 19 -50.33 23.42 24.91
CA PHE A 19 -48.89 23.18 25.00
C PHE A 19 -48.41 22.18 23.94
N PHE A 20 -49.12 21.06 23.80
CA PHE A 20 -48.81 20.06 22.78
C PHE A 20 -49.00 20.61 21.37
N TYR A 21 -50.08 21.34 21.09
CA TYR A 21 -50.29 21.96 19.78
C TYR A 21 -49.13 22.89 19.40
N PHE A 22 -48.66 23.72 20.33
CA PHE A 22 -47.55 24.63 20.07
C PHE A 22 -46.23 23.88 19.83
N LYS A 23 -45.93 22.86 20.64
CA LYS A 23 -44.70 22.06 20.52
C LYS A 23 -44.70 21.23 19.23
N PHE A 24 -45.82 20.58 18.88
CA PHE A 24 -45.94 19.69 17.73
C PHE A 24 -45.95 20.46 16.41
N LYS A 25 -46.55 21.65 16.37
CA LYS A 25 -46.55 22.51 15.17
C LYS A 25 -45.14 22.80 14.63
N ASN A 26 -44.15 22.90 15.52
CA ASN A 26 -42.78 23.21 15.13
C ASN A 26 -41.96 21.97 14.74
N GLN A 27 -42.24 20.81 15.34
CA GLN A 27 -41.47 19.57 15.12
C GLN A 27 -41.94 18.77 13.89
N PHE A 28 -43.21 18.91 13.48
CA PHE A 28 -43.83 18.10 12.42
C PHE A 28 -44.34 18.92 11.23
N SER A 29 -43.85 20.15 11.04
CA SER A 29 -44.15 20.87 9.81
C SER A 29 -43.41 20.17 8.67
N ASP A 30 -44.13 19.60 7.69
CA ASP A 30 -43.58 18.94 6.50
C ASP A 30 -42.50 19.79 5.78
N ARG A 31 -42.58 21.11 5.96
CA ARG A 31 -41.61 22.10 5.46
C ARG A 31 -40.24 22.03 6.14
N ALA A 32 -40.16 21.64 7.42
CA ALA A 32 -38.89 21.42 8.10
C ALA A 32 -38.22 20.14 7.58
N SER A 33 -39.01 19.07 7.42
CA SER A 33 -38.51 17.79 6.87
C SER A 33 -38.01 17.94 5.43
N ILE A 34 -38.76 18.62 4.54
CA ILE A 34 -38.31 18.83 3.15
C ILE A 34 -37.04 19.68 3.09
N ASN A 35 -36.90 20.66 3.99
CA ASN A 35 -35.71 21.51 4.04
C ASN A 35 -34.49 20.73 4.55
N ASN A 36 -34.68 19.88 5.55
CA ASN A 36 -33.64 18.98 6.03
C ASN A 36 -33.19 18.01 4.93
N ILE A 37 -34.12 17.40 4.20
CA ILE A 37 -33.80 16.51 3.07
C ILE A 37 -33.03 17.27 1.98
N LYS A 38 -33.44 18.49 1.64
CA LYS A 38 -32.72 19.33 0.67
C LYS A 38 -31.30 19.65 1.14
N ASN A 39 -31.12 20.03 2.40
CA ASN A 39 -29.82 20.34 2.97
C ASN A 39 -28.92 19.10 3.00
N GLU A 40 -29.44 17.94 3.39
CA GLU A 40 -28.68 16.69 3.40
C GLU A 40 -28.30 16.27 1.97
N THR A 41 -29.22 16.45 1.00
CA THR A 41 -28.93 16.20 -0.42
C THR A 41 -27.83 17.14 -0.92
N GLN A 42 -27.87 18.43 -0.59
CA GLN A 42 -26.83 19.38 -0.97
C GLN A 42 -25.48 19.01 -0.36
N LYS A 43 -25.46 18.60 0.91
CA LYS A 43 -24.25 18.13 1.58
C LYS A 43 -23.68 16.88 0.92
N LEU A 44 -24.54 15.93 0.56
CA LEU A 44 -24.15 14.70 -0.13
C LEU A 44 -23.57 15.02 -1.52
N VAL A 45 -24.20 15.90 -2.29
CA VAL A 45 -23.68 16.36 -3.59
C VAL A 45 -22.31 17.02 -3.44
N ALA A 46 -22.16 17.91 -2.45
CA ALA A 46 -20.88 18.56 -2.18
C ALA A 46 -19.79 17.56 -1.77
N GLN A 47 -20.15 16.56 -0.95
CA GLN A 47 -19.25 15.50 -0.53
C GLN A 47 -18.82 14.61 -1.72
N ILE A 48 -19.75 14.22 -2.59
CA ILE A 48 -19.44 13.47 -3.81
C ILE A 48 -18.50 14.27 -4.70
N ALA A 49 -18.80 15.55 -4.94
CA ALA A 49 -17.96 16.41 -5.77
C ALA A 49 -16.53 16.50 -5.21
N PHE A 50 -16.41 16.74 -3.91
CA PHE A 50 -15.11 16.80 -3.24
C PHE A 50 -14.33 15.48 -3.29
N GLN A 51 -14.99 14.37 -2.95
CA GLN A 51 -14.35 13.04 -2.99
C GLN A 51 -13.96 12.64 -4.42
N THR A 52 -14.75 13.05 -5.42
CA THR A 52 -14.45 12.82 -6.83
C THR A 52 -13.22 13.60 -7.25
N ASP A 53 -13.13 14.89 -6.92
CA ASP A 53 -11.97 15.74 -7.23
C ASP A 53 -10.68 15.20 -6.59
N GLN A 54 -10.77 14.78 -5.32
CA GLN A 54 -9.67 14.11 -4.63
C GLN A 54 -9.27 12.81 -5.33
N SER A 55 -10.25 11.99 -5.72
CA SER A 55 -9.99 10.71 -6.40
C SER A 55 -9.34 10.92 -7.77
N VAL A 56 -9.76 11.93 -8.52
CA VAL A 56 -9.13 12.32 -9.80
C VAL A 56 -7.69 12.74 -9.56
N THR A 57 -7.43 13.58 -8.55
CA THR A 57 -6.07 14.01 -8.20
C THR A 57 -5.16 12.81 -7.88
N ILE A 58 -5.63 11.86 -7.05
CA ILE A 58 -4.88 10.64 -6.73
C ILE A 58 -4.62 9.81 -7.98
N MET A 59 -5.62 9.68 -8.85
CA MET A 59 -5.51 8.94 -10.11
C MET A 59 -4.50 9.59 -11.06
N GLU A 60 -4.48 10.91 -11.18
CA GLU A 60 -3.49 11.65 -11.97
C GLU A 60 -2.07 11.41 -11.45
N ASP A 61 -1.88 11.44 -10.13
CA ASP A 61 -0.57 11.20 -9.54
C ASP A 61 -0.11 9.74 -9.74
N LYS A 62 -1.03 8.77 -9.65
CA LYS A 62 -0.74 7.37 -9.97
C LYS A 62 -0.40 7.18 -11.45
N ILE A 63 -1.06 7.90 -12.36
CA ILE A 63 -0.72 7.89 -13.79
C ILE A 63 0.70 8.42 -14.00
N LYS A 64 1.09 9.52 -13.34
CA LYS A 64 2.46 10.05 -13.41
C LYS A 64 3.49 9.05 -12.87
N GLU A 65 3.19 8.43 -11.73
CA GLU A 65 4.04 7.40 -11.12
C GLU A 65 4.26 6.22 -12.09
N VAL A 66 3.18 5.66 -12.62
CA VAL A 66 3.24 4.54 -13.59
C VAL A 66 4.03 4.93 -14.83
N ASN A 67 3.82 6.12 -15.40
CA ASN A 67 4.58 6.58 -16.56
C ASN A 67 6.08 6.70 -16.26
N SER A 68 6.46 7.17 -15.06
CA SER A 68 7.87 7.26 -14.67
C SER A 68 8.50 5.88 -14.49
N LEU A 69 7.76 4.91 -13.93
CA LEU A 69 8.19 3.52 -13.82
C LEU A 69 8.36 2.86 -15.19
N ILE A 70 7.46 3.14 -16.15
CA ILE A 70 7.59 2.67 -17.54
C ILE A 70 8.87 3.21 -18.17
N LEU A 71 9.15 4.52 -18.02
CA LEU A 71 10.39 5.11 -18.54
C LEU A 71 11.64 4.51 -17.90
N GLU A 72 11.59 4.19 -16.60
CA GLU A 72 12.70 3.52 -15.92
C GLU A 72 12.88 2.08 -16.43
N LEU A 73 11.80 1.35 -16.65
CA LEU A 73 11.80 0.02 -17.25
C LEU A 73 12.40 0.06 -18.65
N ASP A 74 11.97 0.98 -19.50
CA ASP A 74 12.52 1.16 -20.85
C ASP A 74 14.03 1.44 -20.82
N LYS A 75 14.48 2.29 -19.89
CA LYS A 75 15.91 2.53 -19.68
C LYS A 75 16.65 1.26 -19.27
N ARG A 76 16.09 0.46 -18.37
CA ARG A 76 16.68 -0.80 -17.92
C ARG A 76 16.72 -1.84 -19.04
N ILE A 77 15.67 -1.92 -19.86
CA ILE A 77 15.61 -2.79 -21.05
C ILE A 77 16.69 -2.37 -22.04
N LEU A 78 16.85 -1.08 -22.31
CA LEU A 78 17.89 -0.58 -23.21
C LEU A 78 19.30 -0.93 -22.71
N LEU A 79 19.54 -0.82 -21.41
CA LEU A 79 20.84 -1.19 -20.81
C LEU A 79 21.08 -2.70 -20.86
N ALA A 80 20.05 -3.49 -20.53
CA ALA A 80 20.12 -4.95 -20.62
C ALA A 80 20.39 -5.42 -22.05
N GLY A 81 19.70 -4.85 -23.04
CA GLY A 81 19.94 -5.16 -24.46
C GLY A 81 21.37 -4.80 -24.91
N LYS A 82 21.91 -3.65 -24.46
CA LYS A 82 23.31 -3.28 -24.73
C LYS A 82 24.32 -4.21 -24.06
N GLU A 83 24.02 -4.72 -22.87
CA GLU A 83 24.86 -5.69 -22.18
C GLU A 83 24.82 -7.05 -22.89
N GLU A 84 23.64 -7.49 -23.31
CA GLU A 84 23.46 -8.70 -24.09
C GLU A 84 24.23 -8.64 -25.41
N GLU A 85 24.15 -7.53 -26.15
CA GLU A 85 24.90 -7.34 -27.40
C GLU A 85 26.42 -7.41 -27.17
N LYS A 86 26.93 -6.78 -26.10
CA LYS A 86 28.35 -6.87 -25.72
C LYS A 86 28.75 -8.30 -25.36
N ARG A 87 27.88 -9.02 -24.64
CA ARG A 87 28.13 -10.41 -24.24
C ARG A 87 28.14 -11.33 -25.46
N SER A 88 27.19 -11.18 -26.38
CA SER A 88 27.16 -11.93 -27.64
C SER A 88 28.36 -11.61 -28.53
N ALA A 89 28.81 -10.35 -28.58
CA ALA A 89 30.01 -9.97 -29.32
C ALA A 89 31.27 -10.62 -28.73
N ALA A 90 31.43 -10.60 -27.41
CA ALA A 90 32.52 -11.30 -26.73
C ALA A 90 32.49 -12.80 -26.99
N GLU A 91 31.31 -13.43 -26.94
CA GLU A 91 31.14 -14.87 -27.20
C GLU A 91 31.54 -15.26 -28.63
N ARG A 92 31.17 -14.47 -29.65
CA ARG A 92 31.66 -14.66 -31.03
C ARG A 92 33.17 -14.53 -31.16
N VAL A 93 33.79 -13.60 -30.42
CA VAL A 93 35.25 -13.45 -30.41
C VAL A 93 35.90 -14.68 -29.78
N TYR A 94 35.38 -15.19 -28.67
CA TYR A 94 35.86 -16.43 -28.05
C TYR A 94 35.71 -17.64 -28.98
N GLU A 95 34.58 -17.77 -29.67
CA GLU A 95 34.39 -18.83 -30.68
C GLU A 95 35.40 -18.70 -31.81
N SER A 96 35.60 -17.51 -32.38
CA SER A 96 36.58 -17.30 -33.46
C SER A 96 38.03 -17.59 -33.04
N LEU A 97 38.39 -17.30 -31.79
CA LEU A 97 39.70 -17.62 -31.23
C LEU A 97 39.86 -19.11 -30.98
N ALA A 98 38.80 -19.79 -30.51
CA ALA A 98 38.79 -21.24 -30.34
C ALA A 98 38.87 -21.97 -31.69
N GLU A 99 38.17 -21.47 -32.71
CA GLU A 99 38.21 -21.98 -34.09
C GLU A 99 39.61 -21.77 -34.70
N ALA A 100 40.20 -20.58 -34.53
CA ALA A 100 41.56 -20.29 -34.98
C ALA A 100 42.60 -21.13 -34.23
N ALA A 101 42.43 -21.40 -32.94
CA ALA A 101 43.31 -22.30 -32.20
C ALA A 101 43.19 -23.75 -32.70
N LYS A 102 41.97 -24.22 -33.03
CA LYS A 102 41.76 -25.54 -33.66
C LYS A 102 42.33 -25.62 -35.07
N ALA A 103 42.18 -24.57 -35.88
CA ALA A 103 42.74 -24.50 -37.23
C ALA A 103 44.28 -24.43 -37.22
N ASN A 104 44.87 -23.70 -36.26
CA ASN A 104 46.32 -23.66 -36.06
C ASN A 104 46.87 -24.96 -35.44
N ALA A 105 46.06 -25.70 -34.68
CA ALA A 105 46.41 -27.04 -34.21
C ALA A 105 46.46 -28.09 -35.35
N PHE A 106 45.99 -27.75 -36.56
CA PHE A 106 46.03 -28.64 -37.73
C PHE A 106 47.28 -28.45 -38.61
N SER A 107 48.16 -27.47 -38.33
CA SER A 107 49.41 -27.23 -39.08
C SER A 107 50.69 -27.50 -38.30
N GLY A 108 50.63 -28.32 -37.24
CA GLY A 108 51.82 -28.68 -36.47
C GLY A 108 51.56 -29.83 -35.52
N LEU A 109 51.39 -31.03 -36.07
CA LEU A 109 51.44 -32.28 -35.30
C LEU A 109 52.92 -32.63 -35.04
N ASP A 110 53.49 -32.03 -34.00
CA ASP A 110 54.61 -32.63 -33.25
C ASP A 110 54.05 -33.09 -31.90
N PRO A 111 53.80 -34.40 -31.71
CA PRO A 111 53.14 -34.91 -30.51
C PRO A 111 54.18 -35.18 -29.43
N GLU A 112 54.84 -34.15 -28.84
CA GLU A 112 55.75 -34.45 -27.71
C GLU A 112 56.10 -33.31 -26.72
N VAL A 113 55.28 -32.26 -26.56
CA VAL A 113 55.59 -31.20 -25.56
C VAL A 113 54.38 -30.76 -24.71
N PHE A 114 53.63 -31.70 -24.13
CA PHE A 114 52.71 -31.36 -23.03
C PHE A 114 52.66 -32.44 -21.94
N ALA A 115 53.84 -32.89 -21.49
CA ALA A 115 53.95 -33.76 -20.32
C ALA A 115 55.17 -33.38 -19.45
N LYS A 116 55.07 -32.23 -18.75
CA LYS A 116 55.60 -31.98 -17.40
C LYS A 116 55.77 -30.48 -17.17
N THR A 117 54.98 -29.90 -16.27
CA THR A 117 55.61 -29.16 -15.16
C THR A 117 54.72 -29.19 -13.93
N LYS A 118 55.33 -29.67 -12.84
CA LYS A 118 54.83 -29.81 -11.47
C LYS A 118 54.37 -28.47 -10.90
N LYS A 119 53.36 -28.52 -10.01
CA LYS A 119 53.13 -27.53 -8.94
C LYS A 119 54.45 -27.19 -8.23
N PRO A 120 54.64 -25.92 -7.85
CA PRO A 120 55.06 -25.64 -6.48
C PRO A 120 54.25 -24.52 -5.82
N VAL A 121 54.36 -24.52 -4.50
CA VAL A 121 53.60 -23.76 -3.52
C VAL A 121 54.62 -22.93 -2.71
N ILE A 122 54.25 -21.69 -2.38
CA ILE A 122 54.82 -20.73 -1.38
C ILE A 122 56.11 -19.97 -1.74
N SER A 123 56.02 -18.62 -1.77
CA SER A 123 56.69 -17.72 -0.80
C SER A 123 56.26 -16.27 -0.97
N LYS A 124 56.13 -15.59 0.18
CA LYS A 124 55.66 -14.23 0.41
C LYS A 124 56.73 -13.19 0.03
N GLU A 125 56.36 -12.11 -0.65
CA GLU A 125 56.97 -10.79 -0.44
C GLU A 125 56.11 -9.66 -1.07
N ASN A 126 55.69 -8.69 -0.24
CA ASN A 126 55.06 -7.42 -0.63
C ASN A 126 56.17 -6.37 -0.91
N PRO A 127 55.96 -5.37 -1.79
CA PRO A 127 55.56 -4.02 -1.32
C PRO A 127 54.71 -3.21 -2.34
N PRO A 128 54.36 -1.94 -2.07
CA PRO A 128 53.42 -1.42 -1.07
C PRO A 128 52.08 -1.03 -1.74
N ILE A 129 50.95 -1.51 -1.21
CA ILE A 129 49.63 -0.98 -1.60
C ILE A 129 49.28 0.12 -0.61
N GLU A 130 49.23 1.34 -1.13
CA GLU A 130 48.74 2.53 -0.45
C GLU A 130 47.31 2.26 0.06
N ASN A 131 47.15 2.33 1.38
CA ASN A 131 45.88 2.08 2.06
C ASN A 131 44.96 3.28 1.86
N GLU A 132 44.29 3.37 0.71
CA GLU A 132 43.01 4.05 0.66
C GLU A 132 41.90 3.00 0.79
N PRO A 133 41.06 3.04 1.85
CA PRO A 133 39.97 2.10 1.98
C PRO A 133 39.04 2.28 0.78
N ILE A 134 38.86 1.20 0.02
CA ILE A 134 37.88 1.10 -1.07
C ILE A 134 36.52 1.53 -0.49
N LYS A 135 36.09 2.76 -0.78
CA LYS A 135 34.77 3.26 -0.40
C LYS A 135 33.75 2.62 -1.31
N ILE A 136 33.21 1.49 -0.85
CA ILE A 136 32.06 0.84 -1.47
C ILE A 136 30.86 1.77 -1.25
N TYR A 137 30.52 2.59 -2.25
CA TYR A 137 29.25 3.32 -2.28
C TYR A 137 28.13 2.36 -2.67
N THR A 138 27.74 1.48 -1.75
CA THR A 138 26.39 0.95 -1.82
C THR A 138 25.46 2.11 -1.50
N LYS A 139 24.71 2.61 -2.49
CA LYS A 139 23.52 3.41 -2.17
C LYS A 139 22.64 2.48 -1.35
N GLN A 140 22.50 2.78 -0.07
CA GLN A 140 21.59 2.10 0.83
C GLN A 140 20.19 2.28 0.24
N ILE A 141 19.71 1.27 -0.47
CA ILE A 141 18.31 1.15 -0.83
C ILE A 141 17.62 1.03 0.52
N LEU A 142 16.87 2.06 0.92
CA LEU A 142 15.97 1.95 2.05
C LEU A 142 14.95 0.86 1.68
N ALA A 143 15.28 -0.38 2.00
CA ALA A 143 14.31 -1.45 2.05
C ALA A 143 13.20 -1.01 3.01
N PRO A 144 11.91 -1.17 2.65
CA PRO A 144 10.85 -1.05 3.63
C PRO A 144 11.18 -2.05 4.73
N LYS A 145 11.20 -1.53 5.96
CA LYS A 145 11.49 -2.26 7.20
C LYS A 145 10.44 -3.35 7.40
N SER A 146 10.56 -4.47 6.68
CA SER A 146 9.97 -5.75 7.07
C SER A 146 10.84 -6.32 8.19
N GLY A 147 10.82 -5.62 9.33
CA GLY A 147 11.18 -6.24 10.58
C GLY A 147 10.11 -7.28 10.89
N ILE A 148 10.57 -8.42 11.39
CA ILE A 148 9.75 -9.41 12.08
C ILE A 148 9.10 -8.67 13.26
N VAL A 149 7.93 -8.09 13.03
CA VAL A 149 7.01 -7.63 14.07
C VAL A 149 6.12 -8.84 14.34
N PRO A 150 5.92 -9.25 15.60
CA PRO A 150 4.97 -10.32 15.89
C PRO A 150 3.63 -9.94 15.26
N ASP A 151 2.85 -10.95 14.90
CA ASP A 151 1.56 -10.91 14.23
C ASP A 151 0.50 -10.03 14.94
N GLN A 152 0.76 -8.73 15.03
CA GLN A 152 -0.09 -7.74 15.67
C GLN A 152 -1.34 -7.48 14.82
N THR A 153 -1.23 -7.67 13.50
CA THR A 153 -2.36 -7.57 12.59
C THR A 153 -3.35 -8.72 12.76
N ALA A 154 -2.91 -9.97 12.99
CA ALA A 154 -3.85 -11.03 13.38
C ALA A 154 -4.43 -10.81 14.78
N SER A 155 -3.61 -10.35 15.75
CA SER A 155 -4.09 -10.03 17.10
C SER A 155 -5.19 -8.95 17.10
N MET A 156 -5.01 -7.90 16.28
CA MET A 156 -6.01 -6.82 16.14
C MET A 156 -7.29 -7.33 15.49
N LYS A 157 -7.20 -8.18 14.46
CA LYS A 157 -8.37 -8.82 13.83
C LYS A 157 -9.15 -9.64 14.85
N GLU A 158 -8.47 -10.50 15.61
CA GLU A 158 -9.10 -11.34 16.64
C GLU A 158 -9.80 -10.47 17.70
N GLN A 159 -9.16 -9.37 18.11
CA GLN A 159 -9.72 -8.41 19.06
C GLN A 159 -10.99 -7.72 18.53
N ILE A 160 -11.02 -7.33 17.25
CA ILE A 160 -12.19 -6.75 16.58
C ILE A 160 -13.35 -7.74 16.57
N ILE A 161 -13.06 -9.01 16.25
CA ILE A 161 -14.05 -10.09 16.19
C ILE A 161 -14.63 -10.36 17.60
N GLU A 162 -13.80 -10.38 18.64
CA GLU A 162 -14.29 -10.53 20.01
C GLU A 162 -15.16 -9.36 20.48
N MET A 163 -14.77 -8.12 20.15
CA MET A 163 -15.56 -6.94 20.50
C MET A 163 -16.91 -6.94 19.77
N ALA A 164 -16.93 -7.34 18.50
CA ALA A 164 -18.17 -7.50 17.73
C ALA A 164 -19.06 -8.61 18.31
N LYS A 165 -18.48 -9.77 18.71
CA LYS A 165 -19.22 -10.86 19.39
C LYS A 165 -19.82 -10.43 20.73
N LYS A 166 -19.21 -9.46 21.42
CA LYS A 166 -19.73 -8.84 22.65
C LYS A 166 -20.86 -7.82 22.38
N GLY A 167 -21.23 -7.60 21.13
CA GLY A 167 -22.30 -6.68 20.72
C GLY A 167 -21.90 -5.21 20.72
N LEU A 168 -20.59 -4.91 20.68
CA LEU A 168 -20.09 -3.54 20.61
C LEU A 168 -20.35 -2.94 19.21
N SER A 169 -20.73 -1.66 19.14
CA SER A 169 -20.97 -1.00 17.85
C SER A 169 -19.66 -0.74 17.10
N ILE A 170 -19.74 -0.70 15.77
CA ILE A 170 -18.60 -0.50 14.85
C ILE A 170 -17.87 0.81 15.18
N GLU A 171 -18.60 1.85 15.57
CA GLU A 171 -18.09 3.16 15.97
C GLU A 171 -17.24 3.08 17.25
N LEU A 172 -17.69 2.31 18.24
CA LEU A 172 -16.97 2.09 19.51
C LEU A 172 -15.72 1.22 19.32
N ILE A 173 -15.75 0.30 18.36
CA ILE A 173 -14.59 -0.51 18.00
C ILE A 173 -13.53 0.37 17.30
N ALA A 174 -13.95 1.28 16.42
CA ALA A 174 -13.07 2.23 15.72
C ALA A 174 -12.42 3.27 16.64
N GLU A 175 -13.00 3.56 17.80
CA GLU A 175 -12.37 4.40 18.82
C GLU A 175 -11.24 3.68 19.56
N LYS A 176 -11.35 2.35 19.72
CA LYS A 176 -10.37 1.52 20.46
C LYS A 176 -9.28 0.95 19.58
N VAL A 177 -9.55 0.79 18.29
CA VAL A 177 -8.63 0.19 17.32
C VAL A 177 -8.32 1.24 16.25
N PRO A 178 -7.04 1.48 15.92
CA PRO A 178 -6.64 2.50 14.95
C PRO A 178 -6.89 2.04 13.50
N LEU A 179 -8.10 1.57 13.21
CA LEU A 179 -8.55 1.12 11.89
C LEU A 179 -9.84 1.86 11.50
N PRO A 180 -10.00 2.18 10.22
CA PRO A 180 -11.20 2.86 9.73
C PRO A 180 -12.43 1.95 9.87
N THR A 181 -13.60 2.56 10.04
CA THR A 181 -14.88 1.86 10.22
C THR A 181 -15.18 0.87 9.09
N GLY A 182 -14.83 1.19 7.85
CA GLY A 182 -15.01 0.30 6.70
C GLY A 182 -14.12 -0.95 6.74
N GLU A 183 -12.89 -0.85 7.25
CA GLU A 183 -12.03 -2.03 7.44
C GLU A 183 -12.55 -2.93 8.58
N ILE A 184 -13.08 -2.33 9.65
CA ILE A 184 -13.70 -3.05 10.76
C ILE A 184 -14.96 -3.81 10.28
N GLU A 185 -15.82 -3.15 9.50
CA GLU A 185 -17.00 -3.77 8.89
C GLU A 185 -16.61 -4.93 7.96
N LEU A 186 -15.59 -4.74 7.13
CA LEU A 186 -15.07 -5.78 6.27
C LEU A 186 -14.57 -6.99 7.08
N ILE A 187 -13.79 -6.77 8.14
CA ILE A 187 -13.27 -7.84 9.00
C ILE A 187 -14.41 -8.63 9.67
N ILE A 188 -15.44 -7.94 10.16
CA ILE A 188 -16.61 -8.59 10.78
C ILE A 188 -17.38 -9.38 9.73
N SER A 189 -17.60 -8.83 8.54
CA SER A 189 -18.36 -9.46 7.45
C SER A 189 -17.70 -10.73 6.90
N MET A 190 -16.37 -10.80 6.93
CA MET A 190 -15.62 -11.96 6.43
C MET A 190 -15.56 -13.12 7.43
N ASN A 191 -15.91 -12.89 8.69
CA ASN A 191 -15.72 -13.86 9.78
C ASN A 191 -16.98 -14.10 10.63
N THR A 192 -18.13 -13.64 10.13
CA THR A 192 -19.49 -13.97 10.61
C THR A 192 -20.10 -14.99 9.67
#